data_AF-A0A1V6CHP2-F1
#
_entry.id   AF-A0A1V6CHP2-F1
#
_cell.length_a   1.000
_cell.length_b   1.000
_cell.length_c   1.000
_cell.angle_alpha   90.00
_cell.angle_beta   90.00
_cell.angle_gamma   90.00
#
_symmetry.space_group_name_H-M   'P 1'
#
loop_
_entity.id
_entity.type
_entity.pdbx_description
1 polymer ?
#
loop_
_entity_poly.entity_id
_entity_poly.type
_entity_poly.pdbx_seq_one_letter_code
_entity_poly.pdbx_strand_id
1 'polypeptide(L)'
;MEQQGGLKQPALGIVGLFVVVFIAFGITTWFKPETFIPWAGELAMCLIPTAIIMGMVWQGNYPPPAVSLAQPLKSTYLLFLNMLVGALVAGYSIKTVGVFVTPPTPPLIFFTIMTVIMTFWCVVVWRCWPGAGIKDNHPVFVGFGILIVSYAVTYILWKTFFNFDFMRGDPFYDAVALPSGAFFAFWSLGFFLTCLAVILAWVELDFWPLSSIPAKVPAFGKQPLWGTMVSIIV
;
A
#
# COMPACT_ATOMS: atom_id res chain seq x y z
N MET A 1 -26.67 15.86 23.37
CA MET A 1 -26.24 14.69 22.57
C MET A 1 -27.34 14.42 21.56
N GLU A 2 -27.35 15.17 20.46
CA GLU A 2 -28.28 14.90 19.36
C GLU A 2 -27.79 13.68 18.59
N GLN A 3 -28.61 12.63 18.54
CA GLN A 3 -28.42 11.54 17.60
C GLN A 3 -28.53 12.13 16.19
N GLN A 4 -27.40 12.35 15.53
CA GLN A 4 -27.38 12.70 14.11
C GLN A 4 -28.12 11.59 13.35
N GLY A 5 -29.22 11.95 12.69
CA GLY A 5 -30.07 11.07 11.87
C GLY A 5 -29.38 10.62 10.59
N GLY A 6 -28.22 9.99 10.71
CA GLY A 6 -27.47 9.41 9.59
C GLY A 6 -28.05 8.07 9.13
N LEU A 7 -27.71 7.70 7.89
CA LEU A 7 -27.98 6.35 7.37
C LEU A 7 -27.30 5.31 8.27
N LYS A 8 -28.01 4.21 8.55
CA LYS A 8 -27.46 3.06 9.29
C LYS A 8 -26.77 2.07 8.34
N GLN A 9 -25.93 1.20 8.88
CA GLN A 9 -25.43 0.05 8.12
C GLN A 9 -26.61 -0.90 7.79
N PRO A 10 -26.66 -1.54 6.61
CA PRO A 10 -25.66 -1.50 5.53
C PRO A 10 -25.85 -0.34 4.53
N ALA A 11 -26.95 0.41 4.62
CA ALA A 11 -27.30 1.46 3.65
C ALA A 11 -26.23 2.55 3.57
N LEU A 12 -25.62 2.94 4.69
CA LEU A 12 -24.50 3.89 4.72
C LEU A 12 -23.33 3.41 3.86
N GLY A 13 -22.93 2.14 3.98
CA GLY A 13 -21.86 1.55 3.18
C GLY A 13 -22.20 1.50 1.69
N ILE A 14 -23.42 1.11 1.34
CA ILE A 14 -23.90 1.05 -0.05
C ILE A 14 -23.90 2.44 -0.69
N VAL A 15 -24.46 3.44 0.00
CA VAL A 15 -24.49 4.82 -0.50
C VAL A 15 -23.07 5.38 -0.62
N GLY A 16 -22.21 5.12 0.37
CA GLY A 16 -20.80 5.51 0.32
C GLY A 16 -20.08 4.91 -0.89
N LEU A 17 -20.28 3.62 -1.17
CA LEU A 17 -19.72 2.93 -2.33
C LEU A 17 -20.15 3.62 -3.64
N PHE A 18 -21.45 3.85 -3.83
CA PHE A 18 -21.93 4.52 -5.05
C PHE A 18 -21.33 5.91 -5.20
N VAL A 19 -21.33 6.73 -4.14
CA VAL A 19 -20.76 8.08 -4.17
C VAL A 19 -19.29 8.03 -4.58
N VAL A 20 -18.48 7.14 -3.98
CA VAL A 20 -17.06 7.00 -4.32
C VAL A 20 -16.86 6.52 -5.76
N VAL A 21 -17.62 5.52 -6.22
CA VAL A 21 -17.53 4.99 -7.58
C VAL A 21 -17.89 6.06 -8.61
N PHE A 22 -18.96 6.82 -8.40
CA PHE A 22 -19.38 7.90 -9.31
C PHE A 22 -18.35 9.03 -9.35
N ILE A 23 -17.79 9.44 -8.21
CA ILE A 23 -16.73 10.45 -8.17
C ILE A 23 -15.47 9.94 -8.89
N ALA A 24 -15.05 8.71 -8.61
CA ALA A 24 -13.88 8.10 -9.25
C ALA A 24 -14.08 8.01 -10.76
N PHE A 25 -15.24 7.53 -11.22
CA PHE A 25 -15.57 7.46 -12.65
C PHE A 25 -15.63 8.85 -13.30
N GLY A 26 -16.22 9.84 -12.62
CA GLY A 26 -16.21 11.22 -13.08
C GLY A 26 -14.79 11.74 -13.30
N ILE A 27 -13.88 11.48 -12.36
CA ILE A 27 -12.47 11.87 -12.48
C ILE A 27 -11.78 11.11 -13.62
N THR A 28 -11.99 9.80 -13.77
CA THR A 28 -11.31 9.01 -14.81
C THR A 28 -11.69 9.45 -16.22
N THR A 29 -12.92 9.91 -16.44
CA THR A 29 -13.37 10.38 -17.77
C THR A 29 -12.62 11.61 -18.27
N TRP A 30 -11.87 12.32 -17.41
CA TRP A 30 -11.10 13.50 -17.79
C TRP A 30 -9.73 13.15 -18.40
N PHE A 31 -9.32 11.88 -18.35
CA PHE A 31 -8.02 11.42 -18.84
C PHE A 31 -8.15 10.65 -20.15
N LYS A 32 -7.14 10.80 -21.02
CA LYS A 32 -6.95 9.93 -22.18
C LYS A 32 -6.20 8.66 -21.75
N PRO A 33 -6.34 7.52 -22.45
CA PRO A 33 -5.63 6.29 -22.07
C PRO A 33 -4.11 6.47 -21.89
N GLU A 34 -3.48 7.25 -22.76
CA GLU A 34 -2.04 7.56 -22.77
C GLU A 34 -1.56 8.33 -21.53
N THR A 35 -2.44 9.10 -20.89
CA THR A 35 -2.11 9.83 -19.65
C THR A 35 -2.67 9.13 -18.42
N PHE A 36 -3.81 8.47 -18.56
CA PHE A 36 -4.46 7.75 -17.48
C PHE A 36 -3.59 6.60 -16.97
N ILE A 37 -3.14 5.73 -17.87
CA ILE A 37 -2.42 4.51 -17.49
C ILE A 37 -1.09 4.83 -16.80
N PRO A 38 -0.16 5.59 -17.43
CA PRO A 38 1.16 5.77 -16.83
C PRO A 38 1.20 6.88 -15.78
N TRP A 39 0.44 7.98 -15.92
CA TRP A 39 0.54 9.10 -14.98
C TRP A 39 -0.50 9.05 -13.87
N ALA A 40 -1.78 9.01 -14.22
CA ALA A 40 -2.84 8.98 -13.21
C ALA A 40 -2.76 7.68 -12.38
N GLY A 41 -2.48 6.55 -13.04
CA GLY A 41 -2.23 5.26 -12.40
C GLY A 41 -1.06 5.30 -11.43
N GLU A 42 0.12 5.72 -11.88
CA GLU A 42 1.32 5.79 -11.03
C GLU A 42 1.10 6.71 -9.81
N LEU A 43 0.60 7.92 -10.04
CA LEU A 43 0.34 8.86 -8.95
C LEU A 43 -0.69 8.30 -7.97
N ALA A 44 -1.78 7.71 -8.45
CA ALA A 44 -2.78 7.08 -7.60
C ALA A 44 -2.19 5.95 -6.76
N MET A 45 -1.35 5.09 -7.34
CA MET A 45 -0.71 4.00 -6.62
C MET A 45 0.28 4.50 -5.57
N CYS A 46 1.03 5.56 -5.83
CA CYS A 46 1.93 6.18 -4.84
C CYS A 46 1.18 6.73 -3.61
N LEU A 47 -0.11 7.05 -3.73
CA LEU A 47 -0.94 7.50 -2.61
C LEU A 47 -1.39 6.36 -1.70
N ILE A 48 -1.41 5.12 -2.19
CA ILE A 48 -2.01 3.99 -1.47
C ILE A 48 -1.22 3.62 -0.21
N PRO A 49 0.12 3.48 -0.23
CA PRO A 49 0.87 3.13 0.98
C PRO A 49 0.62 4.09 2.13
N THR A 50 0.62 5.40 1.86
CA THR A 50 0.34 6.41 2.88
C THR A 50 -1.12 6.38 3.34
N ALA A 51 -2.07 6.11 2.43
CA ALA A 51 -3.47 5.89 2.80
C ALA A 51 -3.64 4.68 3.75
N ILE A 52 -2.94 3.58 3.51
CA ILE A 52 -2.92 2.40 4.41
C ILE A 52 -2.41 2.80 5.80
N ILE A 53 -1.30 3.54 5.88
CA ILE A 53 -0.76 4.01 7.17
C ILE A 53 -1.76 4.92 7.88
N MET A 54 -2.31 5.92 7.19
CA MET A 54 -3.27 6.86 7.78
C MET A 54 -4.53 6.15 8.28
N GLY A 55 -5.05 5.18 7.53
CA GLY A 55 -6.26 4.45 7.86
C GLY A 55 -6.06 3.39 8.95
N MET A 56 -5.04 2.55 8.81
CA MET A 56 -4.87 1.34 9.62
C MET A 56 -3.94 1.53 10.81
N VAL A 57 -2.91 2.38 10.68
CA VAL A 57 -1.90 2.59 11.73
C VAL A 57 -2.24 3.82 12.56
N TRP A 58 -2.53 4.94 11.90
CA TRP A 58 -2.84 6.21 12.57
C TRP A 58 -4.33 6.38 12.89
N GLN A 59 -5.20 5.58 12.28
CA GLN A 59 -6.67 5.64 12.45
C GLN A 59 -7.22 7.07 12.27
N GLY A 60 -6.61 7.81 11.33
CA GLY A 60 -6.92 9.21 11.05
C GLY A 60 -6.54 10.21 12.15
N ASN A 61 -5.86 9.82 13.23
CA ASN A 61 -5.55 10.71 14.35
C ASN A 61 -4.16 11.33 14.26
N TYR A 62 -3.33 10.87 13.33
CA TYR A 62 -1.95 11.35 13.15
C TYR A 62 -1.66 11.67 11.68
N PRO A 63 -0.64 12.52 11.44
CA PRO A 63 0.10 13.33 12.42
C PRO A 63 -0.73 14.53 12.93
N PRO A 64 -0.38 15.13 14.08
CA PRO A 64 -1.03 16.36 14.53
C PRO A 64 -0.99 17.44 13.44
N PRO A 65 -2.04 18.25 13.28
CA PRO A 65 -3.19 18.42 14.17
C PRO A 65 -4.40 17.49 13.90
N ALA A 66 -4.27 16.38 13.16
CA ALA A 66 -5.43 15.57 12.72
C ALA A 66 -6.42 15.18 13.83
N VAL A 67 -5.94 14.86 15.05
CA VAL A 67 -6.77 14.47 16.19
C VAL A 67 -7.70 15.60 16.68
N SER A 68 -7.29 16.86 16.55
CA SER A 68 -8.04 18.02 17.06
C SER A 68 -8.98 18.64 16.02
N LEU A 69 -8.87 18.24 14.76
CA LEU A 69 -9.70 18.77 13.69
C LEU A 69 -11.06 18.06 13.65
N ALA A 70 -12.13 18.86 13.55
CA ALA A 70 -13.46 18.35 13.21
C ALA A 70 -13.57 18.09 11.70
N GLN A 71 -14.57 17.30 11.30
CA GLN A 71 -14.94 17.19 9.89
C GLN A 71 -15.58 18.50 9.39
N PRO A 72 -15.32 18.96 8.16
CA PRO A 72 -14.57 18.30 7.08
C PRO A 72 -13.06 18.63 7.04
N LEU A 73 -12.58 19.48 7.95
CA LEU A 73 -11.19 19.93 7.97
C LEU A 73 -10.21 18.78 8.19
N LYS A 74 -10.57 17.81 9.03
CA LYS A 74 -9.78 16.59 9.27
C LYS A 74 -9.54 15.81 7.98
N SER A 75 -10.60 15.50 7.23
CA SER A 75 -10.46 14.77 5.96
C SER A 75 -9.70 15.58 4.90
N THR A 76 -9.90 16.89 4.85
CA THR A 76 -9.17 17.78 3.93
C THR A 76 -7.67 17.79 4.23
N TYR A 77 -7.31 17.90 5.52
CA TYR A 77 -5.93 17.85 5.98
C TYR A 77 -5.26 16.51 5.64
N LEU A 78 -5.91 15.39 5.96
CA LEU A 78 -5.37 14.05 5.69
C LEU A 78 -5.28 13.77 4.18
N LEU A 79 -6.23 14.25 3.39
CA LEU A 79 -6.17 14.16 1.93
C LEU A 79 -4.97 14.93 1.38
N PHE A 80 -4.78 16.17 1.81
CA PHE A 80 -3.63 16.98 1.39
C PHE A 80 -2.31 16.33 1.80
N LEU A 81 -2.22 15.82 3.03
CA LEU A 81 -1.04 15.10 3.49
C LEU A 81 -0.77 13.87 2.62
N ASN A 82 -1.81 13.10 2.27
CA ASN A 82 -1.67 11.96 1.38
C ASN A 82 -1.09 12.37 0.03
N MET A 83 -1.69 13.41 -0.58
CA MET A 83 -1.26 13.95 -1.87
C MET A 83 0.19 14.41 -1.85
N LEU A 84 0.60 15.10 -0.77
CA LEU A 84 1.97 15.56 -0.60
C LEU A 84 2.95 14.38 -0.53
N VAL A 85 2.69 13.41 0.34
CA VAL A 85 3.59 12.25 0.50
C VAL A 85 3.61 11.41 -0.78
N GLY A 86 2.46 11.14 -1.39
CA GLY A 86 2.39 10.38 -2.65
C GLY A 86 3.10 11.08 -3.81
N ALA A 87 3.01 12.42 -3.92
CA ALA A 87 3.75 13.16 -4.93
C ALA A 87 5.27 13.10 -4.71
N LEU A 88 5.73 13.19 -3.45
CA LEU A 88 7.15 13.03 -3.10
C LEU A 88 7.64 11.62 -3.43
N VAL A 89 6.86 10.61 -3.09
CA VAL A 89 7.12 9.20 -3.40
C VAL A 89 7.19 8.98 -4.91
N ALA A 90 6.21 9.48 -5.68
CA ALA A 90 6.20 9.35 -7.13
C ALA A 90 7.44 9.98 -7.76
N GLY A 91 7.77 11.23 -7.37
CA GLY A 91 8.99 11.89 -7.85
C GLY A 91 10.27 11.13 -7.49
N TYR A 92 10.34 10.59 -6.28
CA TYR A 92 11.49 9.78 -5.84
C TYR A 92 11.60 8.45 -6.59
N SER A 93 10.50 7.74 -6.79
CA SER A 93 10.46 6.46 -7.51
C SER A 93 10.77 6.64 -9.00
N ILE A 94 10.23 7.68 -9.64
CA ILE A 94 10.56 8.03 -11.04
C ILE A 94 12.06 8.29 -11.18
N LYS A 95 12.65 9.04 -10.24
CA LYS A 95 14.09 9.32 -10.24
C LYS A 95 14.94 8.07 -10.05
N THR A 96 14.59 7.24 -9.07
CA THR A 96 15.48 6.16 -8.58
C THR A 96 15.25 4.83 -9.27
N VAL A 97 14.00 4.41 -9.42
CA VAL A 97 13.61 3.14 -10.05
C VAL A 97 13.31 3.34 -11.54
N GLY A 98 12.63 4.43 -11.89
CA GLY A 98 12.30 4.76 -13.29
C GLY A 98 13.43 5.42 -14.08
N VAL A 99 14.56 5.76 -13.43
CA VAL A 99 15.73 6.42 -14.05
C VAL A 99 15.35 7.67 -14.86
N PHE A 100 14.34 8.41 -14.39
CA PHE A 100 13.75 9.57 -15.08
C PHE A 100 13.17 9.30 -16.48
N VAL A 101 13.00 8.05 -16.88
CA VAL A 101 12.29 7.73 -18.12
C VAL A 101 10.82 8.08 -17.95
N THR A 102 10.30 8.86 -18.89
CA THR A 102 8.90 9.27 -18.92
C THR A 102 8.28 8.98 -20.29
N PRO A 103 6.98 8.62 -20.35
CA PRO A 103 6.06 8.40 -19.22
C PRO A 103 6.46 7.19 -18.35
N PRO A 104 5.95 7.08 -17.10
CA PRO A 104 6.23 5.94 -16.21
C PRO A 104 6.17 4.59 -16.92
N THR A 105 7.27 3.84 -16.85
CA THR A 105 7.45 2.58 -17.56
C THR A 105 6.89 1.39 -16.77
N PRO A 106 6.61 0.25 -17.41
CA PRO A 106 6.10 -0.93 -16.71
C PRO A 106 6.98 -1.40 -15.52
N PRO A 107 8.33 -1.38 -15.58
CA PRO A 107 9.15 -1.75 -14.42
C PRO A 107 8.94 -0.87 -13.19
N LEU A 108 8.80 0.44 -13.39
CA LEU A 108 8.47 1.40 -12.32
C LEU A 108 7.09 1.10 -11.75
N ILE A 109 6.09 0.92 -12.62
CA ILE A 109 4.72 0.60 -12.22
C ILE A 109 4.68 -0.69 -11.38
N PHE A 110 5.43 -1.73 -11.78
CA PHE A 110 5.50 -3.00 -11.07
C PHE A 110 6.13 -2.83 -9.68
N PHE A 111 7.19 -2.03 -9.58
CA PHE A 111 7.77 -1.67 -8.30
C PHE A 111 6.75 -0.94 -7.41
N THR A 112 6.04 0.05 -7.95
CA THR A 112 5.05 0.83 -7.20
C THR A 112 3.88 -0.05 -6.73
N ILE A 113 3.37 -0.96 -7.55
CA ILE A 113 2.37 -1.98 -7.15
C ILE A 113 2.91 -2.83 -5.99
N MET A 114 4.15 -3.29 -6.10
CA MET A 114 4.79 -4.07 -5.04
C MET A 114 4.89 -3.30 -3.73
N THR A 115 5.09 -1.97 -3.75
CA THR A 115 5.10 -1.17 -2.50
C THR A 115 3.76 -1.24 -1.78
N VAL A 116 2.65 -1.23 -2.52
CA VAL A 116 1.29 -1.35 -1.96
C VAL A 116 1.12 -2.70 -1.27
N ILE A 117 1.47 -3.77 -1.97
CA ILE A 117 1.39 -5.14 -1.46
C ILE A 117 2.24 -5.28 -0.18
N MET A 118 3.48 -4.77 -0.22
CA MET A 118 4.36 -4.85 0.93
C MET A 118 3.92 -3.96 2.09
N THR A 119 3.30 -2.81 1.85
CA THR A 119 2.71 -2.01 2.94
C THR A 119 1.57 -2.77 3.61
N PHE A 120 0.67 -3.41 2.84
CA PHE A 120 -0.34 -4.30 3.41
C PHE A 120 0.28 -5.44 4.22
N TRP A 121 1.33 -6.06 3.69
CA TRP A 121 2.04 -7.13 4.39
C TRP A 121 2.62 -6.65 5.73
N CYS A 122 3.36 -5.53 5.72
CA CYS A 122 3.98 -4.99 6.92
C CYS A 122 2.94 -4.56 7.98
N VAL A 123 1.82 -3.98 7.55
CA VAL A 123 0.77 -3.50 8.45
C VAL A 123 -0.11 -4.63 8.97
N VAL A 124 -0.57 -5.52 8.10
CA VAL A 124 -1.56 -6.56 8.43
C VAL A 124 -0.90 -7.84 8.92
N VAL A 125 0.00 -8.41 8.11
CA VAL A 125 0.64 -9.70 8.39
C VAL A 125 1.67 -9.55 9.49
N TRP A 126 2.56 -8.55 9.37
CA TRP A 126 3.61 -8.30 10.36
C TRP A 126 3.17 -7.38 11.49
N ARG A 127 1.92 -6.89 11.52
CA ARG A 127 1.37 -6.04 12.59
C ARG A 127 2.30 -4.88 12.95
N CYS A 128 2.81 -4.20 11.92
CA CYS A 128 3.78 -3.11 12.01
C CYS A 128 5.16 -3.49 12.59
N TRP A 129 5.54 -4.76 12.68
CA TRP A 129 6.92 -5.16 12.98
C TRP A 129 7.81 -5.07 11.72
N PRO A 130 9.08 -4.64 11.83
CA PRO A 130 9.81 -4.21 13.04
C PRO A 130 9.59 -2.75 13.46
N GLY A 131 8.78 -1.97 12.73
CA GLY A 131 8.53 -0.55 13.03
C GLY A 131 7.92 -0.27 14.41
N ALA A 132 7.16 -1.21 14.95
CA ALA A 132 6.55 -1.21 16.28
C ALA A 132 7.55 -1.48 17.43
N GLY A 133 8.82 -1.13 17.24
CA GLY A 133 9.81 -0.98 18.31
C GLY A 133 10.48 0.41 18.31
N ILE A 134 10.10 1.29 17.40
CA ILE A 134 10.73 2.60 17.21
C ILE A 134 10.08 3.61 18.16
N LYS A 135 10.91 4.30 18.97
CA LYS A 135 10.51 5.40 19.87
C LYS A 135 9.24 5.11 20.66
N ASP A 136 9.28 4.05 21.49
CA ASP A 136 8.20 3.67 22.41
C ASP A 136 6.82 3.52 21.72
N ASN A 137 6.81 3.05 20.47
CA ASN A 137 5.61 2.83 19.67
C ASN A 137 4.80 4.09 19.36
N HIS A 138 5.47 5.25 19.34
CA HIS A 138 4.80 6.48 18.99
C HIS A 138 4.23 6.41 17.54
N PRO A 139 2.91 6.61 17.33
CA PRO A 139 2.21 6.26 16.09
C PRO A 139 2.85 6.84 14.83
N VAL A 140 3.28 8.11 14.87
CA VAL A 140 3.95 8.77 13.74
C VAL A 140 5.20 8.01 13.28
N PHE A 141 6.04 7.58 14.23
CA PHE A 141 7.29 6.88 13.91
C PHE A 141 7.04 5.45 13.46
N VAL A 142 6.03 4.78 14.02
CA VAL A 142 5.60 3.46 13.53
C VAL A 142 5.10 3.56 12.10
N GLY A 143 4.24 4.55 11.79
CA GLY A 143 3.68 4.73 10.46
C GLY A 143 4.75 5.03 9.40
N PHE A 144 5.58 6.04 9.62
CA PHE A 144 6.68 6.35 8.69
C PHE A 144 7.76 5.28 8.66
N GLY A 145 8.05 4.64 9.80
CA GLY A 145 8.97 3.51 9.87
C GLY A 145 8.51 2.33 9.02
N ILE A 146 7.22 1.99 9.07
CA ILE A 146 6.65 0.94 8.22
C ILE A 146 6.65 1.33 6.75
N LEU A 147 6.38 2.59 6.41
CA LEU A 147 6.50 3.05 5.02
C LEU A 147 7.94 2.85 4.49
N ILE A 148 8.95 3.21 5.28
CA ILE A 148 10.36 3.01 4.90
C ILE A 148 10.68 1.52 4.75
N VAL A 149 10.28 0.70 5.72
CA VAL A 149 10.50 -0.76 5.69
C VAL A 149 9.82 -1.40 4.48
N SER A 150 8.58 -1.02 4.17
CA SER A 150 7.85 -1.61 3.04
C SER A 150 8.52 -1.28 1.71
N TYR A 151 9.03 -0.06 1.52
CA TYR A 151 9.79 0.31 0.33
C TYR A 151 11.13 -0.41 0.24
N ALA A 152 11.85 -0.53 1.35
CA ALA A 152 13.13 -1.23 1.39
C ALA A 152 12.98 -2.72 1.03
N VAL A 153 12.00 -3.40 1.65
CA VAL A 153 11.70 -4.81 1.34
C VAL A 153 11.22 -4.95 -0.10
N THR A 154 10.36 -4.03 -0.57
CA THR A 154 9.93 -4.03 -1.97
C THR A 154 11.10 -3.96 -2.93
N TYR A 155 12.06 -3.06 -2.69
CA TYR A 155 13.23 -2.91 -3.55
C TYR A 155 14.06 -4.18 -3.61
N ILE A 156 14.26 -4.84 -2.47
CA ILE A 156 14.97 -6.12 -2.39
C ILE A 156 14.23 -7.18 -3.19
N LEU A 157 12.94 -7.39 -2.92
CA LEU A 157 12.13 -8.40 -3.61
C LEU A 157 12.04 -8.14 -5.11
N TRP A 158 11.88 -6.88 -5.50
CA TRP A 158 11.83 -6.47 -6.91
C TRP A 158 13.16 -6.75 -7.62
N LYS A 159 14.30 -6.39 -7.04
CA LYS A 159 15.62 -6.71 -7.63
C LYS A 159 15.89 -8.21 -7.67
N THR A 160 15.43 -8.97 -6.68
CA THR A 160 15.71 -10.41 -6.59
C THR A 160 14.80 -11.25 -7.48
N PHE A 161 13.50 -10.94 -7.56
CA PHE A 161 12.51 -11.84 -8.17
C PHE A 161 11.98 -11.40 -9.52
N PHE A 162 12.09 -10.12 -9.90
CA PHE A 162 11.52 -9.65 -11.16
C PHE A 162 12.58 -9.69 -12.25
N ASN A 163 12.29 -10.34 -13.38
CA ASN A 163 13.14 -10.35 -14.55
C ASN A 163 12.46 -9.59 -15.70
N PHE A 164 13.11 -8.51 -16.15
CA PHE A 164 12.65 -7.67 -17.26
C PHE A 164 13.43 -7.88 -18.57
N ASP A 165 14.24 -8.94 -18.69
CA ASP A 165 15.07 -9.20 -19.87
C ASP A 165 14.28 -9.36 -21.18
N PHE A 166 12.99 -9.66 -21.09
CA PHE A 166 12.10 -9.73 -22.26
C PHE A 166 11.88 -8.38 -22.94
N MET A 167 12.18 -7.26 -22.25
CA MET A 167 12.10 -5.89 -22.79
C MET A 167 13.40 -5.46 -23.50
N ARG A 168 14.39 -6.36 -23.63
CA ARG A 168 15.61 -6.06 -24.39
C ARG A 168 15.26 -5.65 -25.82
N GLY A 169 15.69 -4.44 -26.19
CA GLY A 169 15.41 -3.84 -27.49
C GLY A 169 14.40 -2.70 -27.43
N ASP A 170 13.69 -2.53 -26.32
CA ASP A 170 12.83 -1.37 -26.13
C ASP A 170 13.66 -0.08 -25.87
N PRO A 171 13.21 1.11 -26.33
CA PRO A 171 13.95 2.36 -26.17
C PRO A 171 14.24 2.76 -24.72
N PHE A 172 13.47 2.25 -23.76
CA PHE A 172 13.61 2.53 -22.34
C PHE A 172 14.36 1.44 -21.56
N TYR A 173 14.79 0.36 -22.22
CA TYR A 173 15.45 -0.75 -21.56
C TYR A 173 16.91 -0.41 -21.21
N ASP A 174 17.24 -0.46 -19.92
CA ASP A 174 18.61 -0.37 -19.42
C ASP A 174 18.94 -1.65 -18.64
N ALA A 175 19.94 -2.40 -19.14
CA ALA A 175 20.32 -3.71 -18.59
C ALA A 175 20.92 -3.65 -17.17
N VAL A 176 21.38 -2.48 -16.73
CA VAL A 176 21.98 -2.27 -15.40
C VAL A 176 20.93 -1.79 -14.42
N ALA A 177 20.08 -0.86 -14.85
CA ALA A 177 19.01 -0.32 -14.02
C ALA A 177 17.91 -1.36 -13.77
N LEU A 178 17.48 -2.05 -14.82
CA LEU A 178 16.37 -3.00 -14.73
C LEU A 178 16.80 -4.34 -14.10
N PRO A 179 15.97 -4.92 -13.21
CA PRO A 179 16.21 -6.21 -12.61
C PRO A 179 16.27 -7.36 -13.64
N SER A 180 17.28 -8.22 -13.49
CA SER A 180 17.40 -9.53 -14.12
C SER A 180 17.19 -10.64 -13.08
N GLY A 181 16.12 -10.51 -12.29
CA GLY A 181 15.81 -11.40 -11.17
C GLY A 181 15.49 -12.84 -11.59
N ALA A 182 15.09 -13.64 -10.60
CA ALA A 182 14.93 -15.08 -10.75
C ALA A 182 13.77 -15.52 -11.65
N PHE A 183 12.69 -14.73 -11.73
CA PHE A 183 11.46 -15.13 -12.42
C PHE A 183 10.96 -14.05 -13.37
N PHE A 184 10.25 -14.47 -14.42
CA PHE A 184 9.61 -13.56 -15.37
C PHE A 184 8.71 -12.54 -14.64
N ALA A 185 8.90 -11.25 -14.90
CA ALA A 185 8.32 -10.16 -14.10
C ALA A 185 6.80 -10.26 -13.92
N PHE A 186 6.04 -10.68 -14.95
CA PHE A 186 4.58 -10.83 -14.85
C PHE A 186 4.17 -11.99 -13.93
N TRP A 187 4.95 -13.08 -13.88
CA TRP A 187 4.69 -14.17 -12.96
C TRP A 187 4.95 -13.75 -11.53
N SER A 188 6.05 -13.02 -11.28
CA SER A 188 6.34 -12.44 -9.97
C SER A 188 5.22 -11.50 -9.54
N LEU A 189 4.79 -10.59 -10.41
CA LEU A 189 3.68 -9.69 -10.12
C LEU A 189 2.38 -10.45 -9.80
N GLY A 190 2.03 -11.44 -10.63
CA GLY A 190 0.83 -12.26 -10.42
C GLY A 190 0.85 -13.03 -9.10
N PHE A 191 2.00 -13.57 -8.71
CA PHE A 191 2.20 -14.23 -7.42
C PHE A 191 1.94 -13.26 -6.26
N PHE A 192 2.62 -12.11 -6.23
CA PHE A 192 2.45 -11.15 -5.14
C PHE A 192 1.04 -10.54 -5.06
N LEU A 193 0.39 -10.30 -6.21
CA LEU A 193 -1.02 -9.88 -6.24
C LEU A 193 -1.95 -10.96 -5.69
N THR A 194 -1.67 -12.23 -5.98
CA THR A 194 -2.43 -13.35 -5.42
C THR A 194 -2.26 -13.40 -3.90
N CYS A 195 -1.04 -13.24 -3.39
CA CYS A 195 -0.81 -13.16 -1.95
C CYS A 195 -1.57 -11.99 -1.30
N LEU A 196 -1.65 -10.82 -1.94
CA LEU A 196 -2.49 -9.71 -1.44
C LEU A 196 -3.97 -10.11 -1.34
N ALA A 197 -4.50 -10.78 -2.37
CA ALA A 197 -5.89 -11.27 -2.34
C ALA A 197 -6.10 -12.29 -1.20
N VAL A 198 -5.14 -13.19 -0.98
CA VAL A 198 -5.16 -14.15 0.12
C VAL A 198 -5.13 -13.43 1.48
N ILE A 199 -4.26 -12.42 1.66
CA ILE A 199 -4.24 -11.59 2.88
C ILE A 199 -5.61 -10.98 3.15
N LEU A 200 -6.22 -10.35 2.15
CA LEU A 200 -7.53 -9.72 2.30
C LEU A 200 -8.61 -10.75 2.65
N ALA A 201 -8.61 -11.92 2.02
CA ALA A 201 -9.53 -13.00 2.36
C ALA A 201 -9.37 -13.47 3.82
N TRP A 202 -8.13 -13.56 4.32
CA TRP A 202 -7.89 -13.87 5.73
C TRP A 202 -8.28 -12.73 6.67
N VAL A 203 -8.15 -11.46 6.26
CA VAL A 203 -8.62 -10.30 7.04
C VAL A 203 -10.13 -10.35 7.23
N GLU A 204 -10.90 -10.67 6.20
CA GLU A 204 -12.37 -10.82 6.28
C GLU A 204 -12.80 -11.93 7.26
N LEU A 205 -11.91 -12.89 7.53
CA LEU A 205 -12.12 -13.97 8.49
C LEU A 205 -11.45 -13.70 9.85
N ASP A 206 -10.95 -12.49 10.11
CA ASP A 206 -10.16 -12.15 11.30
C ASP A 206 -9.00 -13.14 11.55
N PHE A 207 -8.39 -13.62 10.47
CA PHE A 207 -7.38 -14.68 10.45
C PHE A 207 -7.81 -15.99 11.11
N TRP A 208 -9.11 -16.28 11.23
CA TRP A 208 -9.60 -17.56 11.76
C TRP A 208 -9.33 -18.70 10.76
N PRO A 209 -8.79 -19.86 11.19
CA PRO A 209 -8.60 -20.29 12.57
C PRO A 209 -7.25 -19.93 13.22
N LEU A 210 -6.32 -19.31 12.50
CA LEU A 210 -4.98 -18.96 13.01
C LEU A 210 -5.04 -18.04 14.24
N SER A 211 -6.00 -17.12 14.27
CA SER A 211 -6.26 -16.24 15.42
C SER A 211 -6.67 -16.99 16.69
N SER A 212 -7.06 -18.27 16.60
CA SER A 212 -7.35 -19.12 17.76
C SER A 212 -6.10 -19.78 18.37
N ILE A 213 -4.97 -19.83 17.65
CA ILE A 213 -3.73 -20.46 18.13
C ILE A 213 -3.13 -19.72 19.33
N PRO A 214 -3.03 -18.37 19.35
CA PRO A 214 -2.48 -17.62 20.49
C PRO A 214 -3.20 -17.87 21.82
N ALA A 215 -4.48 -18.23 21.80
CA ALA A 215 -5.22 -18.59 23.02
C ALA A 215 -4.69 -19.88 23.68
N LYS A 216 -4.12 -20.79 22.89
CA LYS A 216 -3.51 -22.04 23.36
C LYS A 216 -2.00 -21.93 23.53
N VAL A 217 -1.33 -21.18 22.64
CA VAL A 217 0.13 -21.00 22.65
C VAL A 217 0.46 -19.50 22.45
N PRO A 218 0.54 -18.69 23.53
CA PRO A 218 0.67 -17.24 23.44
C PRO A 218 1.88 -16.73 22.66
N ALA A 219 2.95 -17.52 22.55
CA ALA A 219 4.14 -17.18 21.76
C ALA A 219 3.81 -16.92 20.29
N PHE A 220 2.87 -17.67 19.70
CA PHE A 220 2.45 -17.52 18.31
C PHE A 220 1.62 -16.24 18.06
N GLY A 221 1.16 -15.56 19.12
CA GLY A 221 0.49 -14.27 19.01
C GLY A 221 1.42 -13.06 18.91
N LYS A 222 2.74 -13.27 19.13
CA LYS A 222 3.75 -12.20 19.15
C LYS A 222 4.58 -12.22 17.86
N GLN A 223 5.07 -11.05 17.48
CA GLN A 223 6.05 -10.93 16.40
C GLN A 223 7.45 -11.36 16.88
N PRO A 224 8.28 -11.99 16.03
CA PRO A 224 8.05 -12.25 14.60
C PRO A 224 7.26 -13.54 14.30
N LEU A 225 6.95 -14.38 15.30
CA LEU A 225 6.36 -15.71 15.08
C LEU A 225 5.00 -15.66 14.37
N TRP A 226 4.12 -14.73 14.75
CA TRP A 226 2.84 -14.51 14.06
C TRP A 226 3.05 -14.21 12.57
N GLY A 227 3.91 -13.22 12.29
CA GLY A 227 4.20 -12.78 10.93
C GLY A 227 4.77 -13.91 10.08
N THR A 228 5.72 -14.68 10.61
CA THR A 228 6.29 -15.83 9.91
C THR A 228 5.24 -16.91 9.61
N MET A 229 4.40 -17.26 10.59
CA MET A 229 3.37 -18.27 10.41
C MET A 229 2.36 -17.87 9.32
N VAL A 230 1.86 -16.64 9.38
CA VAL A 230 0.91 -16.14 8.37
C VAL A 230 1.59 -16.00 7.01
N SER A 231 2.85 -15.58 6.97
CA SER A 231 3.65 -15.50 5.73
C SER A 231 3.89 -16.83 5.03
N ILE A 232 3.79 -17.96 5.72
CA ILE A 232 3.93 -19.30 5.11
C ILE A 232 2.60 -19.74 4.47
N ILE A 233 1.47 -19.25 4.99
CA ILE A 233 0.13 -19.63 4.56
C ILE A 233 -0.33 -18.78 3.38
N VAL A 234 0.06 -17.51 3.38
CA VAL A 234 -0.14 -16.53 2.30
C VAL A 234 0.87 -16.75 1.19
#